data_AF-A0A2S9XTE8-F1
#
_entry.id   AF-A0A2S9XTE8-F1
#
_cell.length_a   1.000
_cell.length_b   1.000
_cell.length_c   1.000
_cell.angle_alpha   90.00
_cell.angle_beta   90.00
_cell.angle_gamma   90.00
#
_symmetry.space_group_name_H-M   'P 1'
#
loop_
_entity.id
_entity.type
_entity.pdbx_description
1 polymer ?
#
loop_
_entity_poly.entity_id
_entity_poly.type
_entity_poly.pdbx_seq_one_letter_code
_entity_poly.pdbx_strand_id
1 'polypeptide(L)'
;MPAKTREVAPGPGPRQVRTEAGELLEVPQDWTLLPPGDAALTRRVKKAGPTWTVKQRRGRKSFSLGLWAPSKHIAALRSELELERAKPEYARKLEAGRQRRAVAQADYADEFELEILSFLNFAPRHAGLARRLAAAISAHAVPVGSGTVARTKRIPIERRAEAATIAWLRHQTTGYDSLTIPRVKGMRREVRRLLAQRSRELLERYRRGQVVDPRSCPLERGLAAVAAESEPDDLL
;
A
#
# COMPACT_ATOMS: atom_id res chain seq x y z
N MET A 1 19.66 5.59 -35.40
CA MET A 1 20.12 4.26 -34.93
C MET A 1 19.17 3.69 -33.85
N PRO A 2 18.00 3.13 -34.23
CA PRO A 2 16.97 2.64 -33.29
C PRO A 2 17.30 1.30 -32.59
N ALA A 3 18.52 0.78 -32.73
CA ALA A 3 18.90 -0.55 -32.25
C ALA A 3 19.19 -0.64 -30.73
N LYS A 4 19.11 0.46 -29.97
CA LYS A 4 19.42 0.48 -28.53
C LYS A 4 18.19 0.84 -27.70
N THR A 5 17.97 0.09 -26.63
CA THR A 5 17.01 0.44 -25.57
C THR A 5 17.51 1.68 -24.82
N ARG A 6 16.64 2.64 -24.57
CA ARG A 6 17.00 3.92 -23.93
C ARG A 6 15.94 4.36 -22.93
N GLU A 7 16.37 5.15 -21.96
CA GLU A 7 15.47 6.02 -21.19
C GLU A 7 15.61 7.45 -21.72
N VAL A 8 14.49 8.12 -21.94
CA VAL A 8 14.44 9.44 -22.56
C VAL A 8 13.40 10.32 -21.85
N ALA A 9 13.55 11.63 -21.95
CA ALA A 9 12.54 12.60 -21.55
C ALA A 9 11.70 13.05 -22.76
N PRO A 10 10.49 13.59 -22.55
CA PRO A 10 9.74 14.24 -23.63
C PRO A 10 10.55 15.36 -24.30
N GLY A 11 10.53 15.39 -25.63
CA GLY A 11 11.04 16.50 -26.43
C GLY A 11 9.99 17.59 -26.64
N PRO A 12 10.33 18.67 -27.37
CA PRO A 12 9.40 19.76 -27.66
C PRO A 12 8.33 19.37 -28.69
N GLY A 13 8.65 18.48 -29.64
CA GLY A 13 7.69 17.90 -30.58
C GLY A 13 7.03 16.60 -30.09
N PRO A 14 5.87 16.20 -30.65
CA PRO A 14 5.11 15.02 -30.22
C PRO A 14 5.83 13.69 -30.47
N ARG A 15 6.79 13.65 -31.40
CA ARG A 15 7.63 12.48 -31.72
C ARG A 15 9.12 12.72 -31.44
N GLN A 16 9.43 13.78 -30.69
CA GLN A 16 10.79 14.07 -30.27
C GLN A 16 10.99 13.63 -28.83
N VAL A 17 12.19 13.12 -28.56
CA VAL A 17 12.61 12.74 -27.22
C VAL A 17 13.99 13.30 -26.92
N ARG A 18 14.27 13.56 -25.65
CA ARG A 18 15.57 14.04 -25.19
C ARG A 18 16.31 12.94 -24.44
N THR A 19 17.56 12.67 -24.80
CA THR A 19 18.40 11.71 -24.09
C THR A 19 18.88 12.30 -22.75
N GLU A 20 19.48 11.47 -21.90
CA GLU A 20 20.13 11.93 -20.67
C GLU A 20 21.27 12.93 -20.94
N ALA A 21 21.97 12.79 -22.07
CA ALA A 21 23.02 13.71 -22.52
C ALA A 21 22.46 15.03 -23.10
N GLY A 22 21.14 15.23 -23.14
CA GLY A 22 20.51 16.43 -23.67
C GLY A 22 20.28 16.43 -25.18
N GLU A 23 20.73 15.39 -25.90
CA GLU A 23 20.54 15.24 -27.34
C GLU A 23 19.06 15.04 -27.68
N LEU A 24 18.58 15.73 -28.72
CA LEU A 24 17.25 15.52 -29.28
C LEU A 24 17.28 14.41 -30.32
N LEU A 25 16.40 13.43 -30.17
CA LEU A 25 16.21 12.33 -31.12
C LEU A 25 14.79 12.35 -31.66
N GLU A 26 14.67 12.07 -32.95
CA GLU A 26 13.39 11.77 -33.59
C GLU A 26 13.05 10.30 -33.39
N VAL A 27 11.82 10.03 -32.97
CA VAL A 27 11.29 8.67 -32.85
C VAL A 27 11.06 8.11 -34.25
N PRO A 28 11.58 6.90 -34.57
CA PRO A 28 11.38 6.27 -35.87
C PRO A 28 9.91 6.25 -36.29
N GLN A 29 9.61 6.51 -37.56
CA GLN A 29 8.22 6.65 -38.03
C GLN A 29 7.39 5.39 -37.80
N ASP A 30 8.02 4.21 -37.85
CA ASP A 30 7.37 2.92 -37.64
C ASP A 30 7.14 2.60 -36.16
N TRP A 31 7.49 3.49 -35.22
CA TRP A 31 7.29 3.30 -33.78
C TRP A 31 6.01 3.98 -33.28
N THR A 32 5.34 3.36 -32.32
CA THR A 32 4.15 3.89 -31.65
C THR A 32 4.39 3.95 -30.15
N LEU A 33 3.80 4.93 -29.48
CA LEU A 33 3.86 5.08 -28.03
C LEU A 33 2.86 4.12 -27.39
N LEU A 34 3.37 3.11 -26.70
CA LEU A 34 2.56 2.29 -25.80
C LEU A 34 2.35 3.08 -24.49
N PRO A 35 1.11 3.49 -24.15
CA PRO A 35 0.84 4.18 -22.90
C PRO A 35 1.10 3.26 -21.69
N PRO A 36 1.37 3.83 -20.50
CA PRO A 36 1.45 3.05 -19.27
C PRO A 36 0.09 2.41 -18.92
N GLY A 37 0.10 1.23 -18.32
CA GLY A 37 -1.11 0.56 -17.81
C GLY A 37 -1.02 -0.96 -17.90
N ASP A 38 -0.78 -1.50 -19.10
CA ASP A 38 -0.66 -2.95 -19.29
C ASP A 38 0.78 -3.43 -19.05
N ALA A 39 1.04 -3.87 -17.82
CA ALA A 39 2.35 -4.39 -17.43
C ALA A 39 2.72 -5.70 -18.15
N ALA A 40 1.76 -6.52 -18.58
CA ALA A 40 2.05 -7.74 -19.33
C ALA A 40 2.51 -7.40 -20.75
N LEU A 41 1.77 -6.54 -21.45
CA LEU A 41 2.13 -6.07 -22.78
C LEU A 41 3.46 -5.32 -22.77
N THR A 42 3.66 -4.41 -21.81
CA THR A 42 4.91 -3.64 -21.67
C THR A 42 6.13 -4.56 -21.51
N ARG A 43 6.02 -5.61 -20.68
CA ARG A 43 7.12 -6.58 -20.48
C ARG A 43 7.41 -7.39 -21.75
N ARG A 44 6.39 -7.81 -22.49
CA ARG A 44 6.58 -8.53 -23.77
C ARG A 44 7.23 -7.64 -24.82
N VAL A 45 6.78 -6.40 -24.95
CA VAL A 45 7.35 -5.43 -25.91
C VAL A 45 8.83 -5.15 -25.60
N LYS A 46 9.19 -4.96 -24.32
CA LYS A 46 10.59 -4.81 -23.90
C LYS A 46 11.45 -6.05 -24.18
N LYS A 47 10.87 -7.25 -24.12
CA LYS A 47 11.57 -8.51 -24.43
C LYS A 47 11.75 -8.70 -25.94
N ALA A 48 10.80 -8.23 -26.76
CA ALA A 48 10.80 -8.43 -28.20
C ALA A 48 11.82 -7.56 -28.96
N GLY A 49 12.35 -6.50 -28.37
CA GLY A 49 13.39 -5.70 -29.02
C GLY A 49 13.70 -4.37 -28.35
N PRO A 50 14.44 -3.49 -29.05
CA PRO A 50 14.78 -2.16 -28.57
C PRO A 50 13.54 -1.31 -28.28
N THR A 51 13.58 -0.57 -27.17
CA THR A 51 12.47 0.31 -26.76
C THR A 51 12.98 1.59 -26.12
N TRP A 52 12.25 2.70 -26.26
CA TRP A 52 12.57 3.96 -25.58
C TRP A 52 11.53 4.25 -24.51
N THR A 53 11.92 4.15 -23.23
CA THR A 53 11.02 4.45 -22.10
C THR A 53 11.03 5.95 -21.85
N VAL A 54 9.87 6.60 -21.97
CA VAL A 54 9.73 8.04 -21.76
C VAL A 54 9.46 8.31 -20.28
N LYS A 55 10.34 9.04 -19.60
CA LYS A 55 10.21 9.42 -18.19
C LYS A 55 10.21 10.94 -18.03
N GLN A 56 9.34 11.43 -17.16
CA GLN A 56 9.28 12.84 -16.78
C GLN A 56 9.45 12.97 -15.27
N ARG A 57 10.36 13.84 -14.83
CA ARG A 57 10.57 14.12 -13.42
C ARG A 57 9.57 15.19 -12.95
N ARG A 58 8.82 14.90 -11.90
CA ARG A 58 7.92 15.86 -11.22
C ARG A 58 8.27 15.88 -9.73
N GLY A 59 8.96 16.94 -9.31
CA GLY A 59 9.57 17.03 -7.98
C GLY A 59 10.63 15.93 -7.77
N ARG A 60 10.51 15.19 -6.67
CA ARG A 60 11.44 14.06 -6.36
C ARG A 60 11.07 12.73 -7.04
N LYS A 61 9.93 12.65 -7.73
CA LYS A 61 9.44 11.42 -8.35
C LYS A 61 9.60 11.46 -9.87
N SER A 62 9.92 10.32 -10.46
CA SER A 62 9.94 10.12 -11.91
C SER A 62 8.70 9.34 -12.34
N PHE A 63 7.98 9.87 -13.33
CA PHE A 63 6.77 9.29 -13.89
C PHE A 63 7.07 8.74 -15.28
N SER A 64 6.58 7.54 -15.57
CA SER A 64 6.66 6.96 -16.91
C SER A 64 5.48 7.48 -17.74
N LEU A 65 5.75 8.08 -18.90
CA LEU A 65 4.74 8.54 -19.85
C LEU A 65 4.44 7.52 -20.94
N GLY A 66 5.22 6.44 -21.01
CA GLY A 66 4.98 5.33 -21.94
C GLY A 66 6.28 4.77 -22.49
N LEU A 67 6.13 3.91 -23.49
CA LEU A 67 7.21 3.19 -24.14
C LEU A 67 7.07 3.30 -25.65
N TRP A 68 8.04 3.92 -26.31
CA TRP A 68 8.12 3.84 -27.77
C TRP A 68 8.74 2.50 -28.18
N ALA A 69 8.10 1.84 -29.14
CA ALA A 69 8.57 0.59 -29.73
C ALA A 69 8.00 0.40 -31.15
N PRO A 70 8.55 -0.50 -31.97
CA PRO A 70 8.02 -0.80 -33.30
C PRO A 70 6.52 -1.11 -33.25
N SER A 71 5.74 -0.43 -34.09
CA SER A 71 4.26 -0.52 -34.09
C SER A 71 3.80 -1.95 -34.37
N LYS A 72 4.50 -2.65 -35.27
CA LYS A 72 4.24 -4.07 -35.59
C LYS A 72 4.40 -4.97 -34.36
N HIS A 73 5.42 -4.73 -33.53
CA HIS A 73 5.63 -5.52 -32.30
C HIS A 73 4.52 -5.27 -31.29
N ILE A 74 4.14 -4.01 -31.07
CA ILE A 74 3.04 -3.66 -30.15
C ILE A 74 1.74 -4.31 -30.61
N ALA A 75 1.41 -4.22 -31.90
CA ALA A 75 0.18 -4.76 -32.47
C ALA A 75 0.12 -6.30 -32.35
N ALA A 76 1.19 -7.01 -32.77
CA ALA A 76 1.25 -8.46 -32.70
C ALA A 76 1.13 -8.97 -31.26
N LEU A 77 1.94 -8.43 -30.34
CA LEU A 77 1.93 -8.84 -28.93
C LEU A 77 0.62 -8.50 -28.22
N ARG A 78 -0.05 -7.42 -28.62
CA ARG A 78 -1.39 -7.09 -28.12
C ARG A 78 -2.39 -8.13 -28.58
N SER A 79 -2.41 -8.46 -29.88
CA SER A 79 -3.31 -9.48 -30.43
C SER A 79 -3.10 -10.85 -29.77
N GLU A 80 -1.85 -11.28 -29.60
CA GLU A 80 -1.51 -12.52 -28.89
C GLU A 80 -2.02 -12.52 -27.45
N LEU A 81 -1.88 -11.40 -26.74
CA LEU A 81 -2.31 -11.28 -25.35
C LEU A 81 -3.85 -11.27 -25.22
N GLU A 82 -4.56 -10.65 -26.17
CA GLU A 82 -6.03 -10.68 -26.20
C GLU A 82 -6.54 -12.10 -26.48
N LEU A 83 -5.92 -12.84 -27.41
CA LEU A 83 -6.25 -14.25 -27.65
C LEU A 83 -5.99 -15.12 -26.40
N GLU A 84 -4.92 -14.84 -25.66
CA GLU A 84 -4.64 -15.53 -24.39
C GLU A 84 -5.70 -15.20 -23.32
N ARG A 85 -6.08 -13.92 -23.20
CA ARG A 85 -7.09 -13.44 -22.24
C ARG A 85 -8.50 -13.97 -22.53
N ALA A 86 -8.83 -14.18 -23.81
CA ALA A 86 -10.10 -14.73 -24.24
C ALA A 86 -10.28 -16.21 -23.83
N LYS A 87 -9.19 -16.93 -23.52
CA LYS A 87 -9.28 -18.33 -23.10
C LYS A 87 -9.94 -18.44 -21.72
N PRO A 88 -10.95 -19.31 -21.55
CA PRO A 88 -11.56 -19.54 -20.23
C PRO A 88 -10.57 -19.97 -19.15
N GLU A 89 -9.51 -20.70 -19.54
CA GLU A 89 -8.41 -21.09 -18.66
C GLU A 89 -7.70 -19.90 -18.00
N TYR A 90 -7.56 -18.78 -18.72
CA TYR A 90 -6.95 -17.57 -18.19
C TYR A 90 -7.81 -16.98 -17.06
N ALA A 91 -9.11 -16.86 -17.28
CA ALA A 91 -10.05 -16.39 -16.27
C ALA A 91 -10.08 -17.32 -15.04
N ARG A 92 -10.13 -18.64 -15.25
CA ARG A 92 -10.06 -19.65 -14.17
C ARG A 92 -8.77 -19.54 -13.36
N LYS A 93 -7.62 -19.34 -14.04
CA LYS A 93 -6.33 -19.15 -13.38
C LYS A 93 -6.27 -17.86 -12.56
N LEU A 94 -6.84 -16.77 -13.06
CA LEU A 94 -6.94 -15.51 -12.30
C LEU A 94 -7.80 -15.68 -11.05
N GLU A 95 -8.95 -16.35 -11.19
CA GLU A 95 -9.88 -16.59 -10.09
C GLU A 95 -9.27 -17.50 -9.01
N ALA A 96 -8.71 -18.64 -9.39
CA ALA A 96 -7.96 -19.50 -8.48
C ALA A 96 -6.79 -18.74 -7.81
N GLY A 97 -6.17 -17.80 -8.52
CA GLY A 97 -5.17 -16.90 -7.95
C GLY A 97 -5.74 -15.92 -6.92
N ARG A 98 -6.94 -15.35 -7.16
CA ARG A 98 -7.65 -14.47 -6.22
C ARG A 98 -8.04 -15.24 -4.97
N GLN A 99 -8.66 -16.40 -5.12
CA GLN A 99 -9.08 -17.27 -4.02
C GLN A 99 -7.89 -17.66 -3.13
N ARG A 100 -6.79 -18.14 -3.71
CA ARG A 100 -5.58 -18.47 -2.93
C ARG A 100 -5.02 -17.28 -2.16
N ARG A 101 -5.05 -16.07 -2.74
CA ARG A 101 -4.60 -14.86 -2.04
C ARG A 101 -5.56 -14.43 -0.93
N ALA A 102 -6.87 -14.63 -1.12
CA ALA A 102 -7.86 -14.35 -0.10
C ALA A 102 -7.67 -15.27 1.11
N VAL A 103 -7.47 -16.58 0.88
CA VAL A 103 -7.14 -17.55 1.93
C VAL A 103 -5.86 -17.15 2.66
N ALA A 104 -4.75 -16.95 1.93
CA ALA A 104 -3.49 -16.54 2.55
C ALA A 104 -3.57 -15.19 3.28
N GLN A 105 -4.50 -14.31 2.90
CA GLN A 105 -4.73 -13.06 3.61
C GLN A 105 -5.54 -13.28 4.90
N ALA A 106 -6.51 -14.18 4.90
CA ALA A 106 -7.25 -14.58 6.09
C ALA A 106 -6.33 -15.25 7.10
N ASP A 107 -5.55 -16.25 6.68
CA ASP A 107 -4.57 -16.94 7.54
C ASP A 107 -3.58 -15.94 8.17
N TYR A 108 -3.09 -14.99 7.37
CA TYR A 108 -2.21 -13.94 7.84
C TYR A 108 -2.91 -12.97 8.81
N ALA A 109 -4.19 -12.67 8.61
CA ALA A 109 -4.96 -11.81 9.50
C ALA A 109 -5.12 -12.44 10.87
N ASP A 110 -5.38 -13.75 10.92
CA ASP A 110 -5.50 -14.52 12.16
C ASP A 110 -4.16 -14.56 12.92
N GLU A 111 -3.06 -14.88 12.22
CA GLU A 111 -1.72 -14.86 12.80
C GLU A 111 -1.37 -13.46 13.35
N PHE A 112 -1.68 -12.41 12.58
CA PHE A 112 -1.40 -11.04 12.97
C PHE A 112 -2.24 -10.58 14.16
N GLU A 113 -3.51 -10.99 14.23
CA GLU A 113 -4.38 -10.71 15.37
C GLU A 113 -3.85 -11.37 16.66
N LEU A 114 -3.39 -12.62 16.57
CA LEU A 114 -2.77 -13.32 17.71
C LEU A 114 -1.53 -12.60 18.21
N GLU A 115 -0.69 -12.09 17.31
CA GLU A 115 0.48 -11.30 17.68
C GLU A 115 0.11 -9.95 18.32
N ILE A 116 -0.97 -9.31 17.88
CA ILE A 116 -1.50 -8.12 18.53
C ILE A 116 -1.99 -8.48 19.95
N LEU A 117 -2.75 -9.57 20.08
CA LEU A 117 -3.29 -10.02 21.37
C LEU A 117 -2.16 -10.34 22.36
N SER A 118 -1.12 -11.04 21.88
CA SER A 118 0.11 -11.33 22.62
C SER A 118 0.81 -10.04 23.06
N PHE A 119 0.96 -9.06 22.16
CA PHE A 119 1.54 -7.76 22.50
C PHE A 119 0.71 -6.97 23.51
N LEU A 120 -0.62 -7.01 23.43
CA LEU A 120 -1.51 -6.33 24.38
C LEU A 120 -1.27 -6.86 25.80
N ASN A 121 -1.18 -8.19 25.96
CA ASN A 121 -0.88 -8.88 27.22
C ASN A 121 -1.76 -8.40 28.40
N PHE A 122 -3.06 -8.22 28.16
CA PHE A 122 -3.97 -7.72 29.20
C PHE A 122 -4.22 -8.77 30.28
N ALA A 123 -4.42 -8.31 31.52
CA ALA A 123 -4.83 -9.19 32.61
C ALA A 123 -6.14 -9.91 32.27
N PRO A 124 -6.41 -11.13 32.82
CA PRO A 124 -7.56 -11.95 32.46
C PRO A 124 -8.92 -11.23 32.47
N ARG A 125 -9.12 -10.30 33.42
CA ARG A 125 -10.34 -9.49 33.50
C ARG A 125 -10.63 -8.63 32.27
N HIS A 126 -9.59 -8.26 31.52
CA HIS A 126 -9.66 -7.42 30.33
C HIS A 126 -9.49 -8.23 29.04
N ALA A 127 -9.50 -9.57 29.10
CA ALA A 127 -9.29 -10.43 27.95
C ALA A 127 -10.33 -10.21 26.83
N GLY A 128 -11.59 -9.94 27.20
CA GLY A 128 -12.64 -9.61 26.23
C GLY A 128 -12.38 -8.30 25.48
N LEU A 129 -11.85 -7.27 26.17
CA LEU A 129 -11.44 -6.02 25.54
C LEU A 129 -10.22 -6.23 24.64
N ALA A 130 -9.23 -7.01 25.08
CA ALA A 130 -8.03 -7.29 24.31
C ALA A 130 -8.35 -7.96 22.96
N ARG A 131 -9.27 -8.95 22.95
CA ARG A 131 -9.73 -9.61 21.72
C ARG A 131 -10.40 -8.63 20.76
N ARG A 132 -11.38 -7.85 21.23
CA ARG A 132 -12.04 -6.84 20.38
C ARG A 132 -11.06 -5.82 19.81
N LEU A 133 -10.10 -5.38 20.62
CA LEU A 133 -9.06 -4.45 20.21
C LEU A 133 -8.11 -5.05 19.16
N ALA A 134 -7.68 -6.31 19.37
CA ALA A 134 -6.83 -7.02 18.42
C ALA A 134 -7.53 -7.18 17.06
N ALA A 135 -8.79 -7.61 17.06
CA ALA A 135 -9.61 -7.74 15.85
C ALA A 135 -9.76 -6.40 15.11
N ALA A 136 -10.09 -5.31 15.82
CA ALA A 136 -10.24 -3.99 15.21
C ALA A 136 -8.93 -3.47 14.60
N ILE A 137 -7.80 -3.68 15.27
CA ILE A 137 -6.48 -3.30 14.75
C ILE A 137 -6.12 -4.15 13.52
N SER A 138 -6.36 -5.46 13.56
CA SER A 138 -6.09 -6.38 12.44
C SER A 138 -6.93 -5.99 11.21
N ALA A 139 -8.23 -5.79 11.38
CA ALA A 139 -9.15 -5.36 10.34
C ALA A 139 -8.73 -4.03 9.69
N HIS A 140 -8.21 -3.08 10.47
CA HIS A 140 -7.69 -1.83 9.93
C HIS A 140 -6.34 -1.99 9.21
N ALA A 141 -5.43 -2.83 9.75
CA ALA A 141 -4.04 -2.85 9.32
C ALA A 141 -3.74 -3.84 8.18
N VAL A 142 -4.40 -5.00 8.15
CA VAL A 142 -4.12 -6.09 7.22
C VAL A 142 -4.54 -5.82 5.76
N PRO A 143 -5.66 -5.13 5.46
CA PRO A 143 -6.10 -4.93 4.07
C PRO A 143 -5.04 -4.29 3.16
N VAL A 144 -5.07 -4.66 1.88
CA VAL A 144 -4.16 -4.08 0.88
C VAL A 144 -4.46 -2.58 0.73
N GLY A 145 -3.42 -1.75 0.88
CA GLY A 145 -3.58 -0.30 0.75
C GLY A 145 -3.92 0.42 2.05
N SER A 146 -3.93 -0.26 3.20
CA SER A 146 -4.19 0.33 4.53
C SER A 146 -3.20 1.43 4.97
N GLY A 147 -2.10 1.63 4.25
CA GLY A 147 -1.06 2.58 4.62
C GLY A 147 -0.23 2.16 5.85
N THR A 148 -0.39 0.92 6.34
CA THR A 148 0.33 0.40 7.50
C THR A 148 1.53 -0.47 7.11
N VAL A 149 2.30 -0.86 8.12
CA VAL A 149 3.43 -1.77 7.96
C VAL A 149 3.04 -3.24 8.06
N ALA A 150 1.78 -3.60 8.32
CA ALA A 150 1.38 -4.97 8.66
C ALA A 150 1.92 -6.02 7.67
N ARG A 151 1.86 -5.76 6.36
CA ARG A 151 2.27 -6.74 5.33
C ARG A 151 3.73 -6.67 4.87
N THR A 152 4.59 -5.88 5.54
CA THR A 152 6.00 -5.74 5.09
C THR A 152 6.83 -6.96 5.46
N LYS A 153 7.50 -7.57 4.47
CA LYS A 153 8.40 -8.72 4.69
C LYS A 153 9.72 -8.37 5.39
N ARG A 154 10.01 -7.08 5.62
CA ARG A 154 11.30 -6.63 6.18
C ARG A 154 11.34 -6.64 7.71
N ILE A 155 10.20 -6.72 8.37
CA ILE A 155 10.07 -6.56 9.82
C ILE A 155 9.40 -7.83 10.34
N PRO A 156 9.86 -8.43 11.46
CA PRO A 156 9.20 -9.55 12.11
C PRO A 156 7.74 -9.24 12.46
N ILE A 157 6.86 -10.24 12.46
CA ILE A 157 5.42 -10.06 12.61
C ILE A 157 5.04 -9.38 13.93
N GLU A 158 5.73 -9.73 15.01
CA GLU A 158 5.56 -9.23 16.37
C GLU A 158 5.82 -7.71 16.42
N ARG A 159 6.87 -7.27 15.72
CA ARG A 159 7.22 -5.84 15.61
C ARG A 159 6.25 -5.06 14.74
N ARG A 160 5.63 -5.72 13.74
CA ARG A 160 4.56 -5.12 12.93
C ARG A 160 3.28 -5.00 13.73
N ALA A 161 2.94 -6.01 14.52
CA ALA A 161 1.80 -6.01 15.44
C ALA A 161 1.93 -4.87 16.45
N GLU A 162 3.07 -4.78 17.17
CA GLU A 162 3.38 -3.67 18.07
C GLU A 162 3.22 -2.30 17.36
N ALA A 163 3.83 -2.14 16.18
CA ALA A 163 3.75 -0.89 15.44
C ALA A 163 2.32 -0.53 15.02
N ALA A 164 1.52 -1.52 14.59
CA ALA A 164 0.12 -1.33 14.23
C ALA A 164 -0.73 -0.95 15.44
N THR A 165 -0.56 -1.63 16.58
CA THR A 165 -1.25 -1.30 17.83
C THR A 165 -0.94 0.12 18.29
N ILE A 166 0.34 0.51 18.33
CA ILE A 166 0.74 1.85 18.76
C ILE A 166 0.25 2.92 17.77
N ALA A 167 0.27 2.63 16.48
CA ALA A 167 -0.28 3.53 15.47
C ALA A 167 -1.80 3.71 15.67
N TRP A 168 -2.56 2.63 15.78
CA TRP A 168 -4.00 2.66 16.00
C TRP A 168 -4.35 3.45 17.26
N LEU A 169 -3.69 3.15 18.39
CA LEU A 169 -3.92 3.88 19.65
C LEU A 169 -3.64 5.37 19.52
N ARG A 170 -2.57 5.75 18.80
CA ARG A 170 -2.26 7.17 18.58
C ARG A 170 -3.41 7.88 17.86
N HIS A 171 -3.95 7.27 16.80
CA HIS A 171 -5.08 7.84 16.06
C HIS A 171 -6.33 7.91 16.94
N GLN A 172 -6.66 6.81 17.63
CA GLN A 172 -7.95 6.66 18.32
C GLN A 172 -8.01 7.27 19.73
N THR A 173 -6.89 7.47 20.41
CA THR A 173 -6.90 7.85 21.85
C THR A 173 -6.21 9.17 22.17
N THR A 174 -5.52 9.80 21.21
CA THR A 174 -4.67 10.98 21.49
C THR A 174 -5.02 12.25 20.71
N GLY A 175 -6.08 12.24 19.89
CA GLY A 175 -6.45 13.36 19.03
C GLY A 175 -5.40 13.68 17.96
N TYR A 176 -4.58 12.69 17.59
CA TYR A 176 -3.39 12.90 16.76
C TYR A 176 -3.71 13.54 15.40
N ASP A 177 -4.87 13.25 14.83
CA ASP A 177 -5.24 13.73 13.50
C ASP A 177 -5.61 15.22 13.47
N SER A 178 -6.04 15.80 14.61
CA SER A 178 -6.32 17.23 14.73
C SER A 178 -5.11 18.06 15.24
N LEU A 179 -3.99 17.41 15.57
CA LEU A 179 -2.78 18.10 16.03
C LEU A 179 -2.11 18.88 14.90
N THR A 180 -1.99 20.20 15.09
CA THR A 180 -1.18 21.05 14.21
C THR A 180 0.30 20.93 14.60
N ILE A 181 1.06 20.18 13.81
CA ILE A 181 2.50 19.99 14.02
C ILE A 181 3.29 20.96 13.12
N PRO A 182 4.15 21.83 13.67
CA PRO A 182 5.01 22.71 12.90
C PRO A 182 5.89 21.96 11.89
N ARG A 183 6.13 22.55 10.72
CA ARG A 183 6.94 21.95 9.63
C ARG A 183 8.46 22.08 9.88
N VAL A 184 8.88 21.83 11.11
CA VAL A 184 10.30 21.81 11.50
C VAL A 184 10.87 20.40 11.32
N LYS A 185 12.11 20.32 10.82
CA LYS A 185 12.79 19.02 10.59
C LYS A 185 12.83 18.24 11.91
N GLY A 186 12.33 17.00 11.90
CA GLY A 186 12.32 16.12 13.07
C GLY A 186 11.08 16.22 13.96
N MET A 187 10.39 17.36 14.00
CA MET A 187 9.29 17.63 14.93
C MET A 187 8.16 16.57 14.89
N ARG A 188 7.71 16.19 13.68
CA ARG A 188 6.68 15.14 13.54
C ARG A 188 7.13 13.79 14.12
N ARG A 189 8.41 13.46 14.00
CA ARG A 189 8.97 12.20 14.53
C ARG A 189 8.99 12.23 16.06
N GLU A 190 9.33 13.36 16.65
CA GLU A 190 9.35 13.56 18.10
C GLU A 190 7.93 13.48 18.69
N VAL A 191 6.97 14.20 18.10
CA VAL A 191 5.56 14.12 18.52
C VAL A 191 5.04 12.69 18.43
N ARG A 192 5.32 11.97 17.33
CA ARG A 192 4.93 10.56 17.20
C ARG A 192 5.57 9.67 18.26
N ARG A 193 6.82 9.94 18.66
CA ARG A 193 7.51 9.18 19.72
C ARG A 193 6.86 9.44 21.09
N LEU A 194 6.55 10.69 21.41
CA LEU A 194 5.86 11.06 22.64
C LEU A 194 4.48 10.40 22.74
N LEU A 195 3.68 10.47 21.68
CA LEU A 195 2.36 9.83 21.67
C LEU A 195 2.44 8.31 21.75
N ALA A 196 3.44 7.71 21.10
CA ALA A 196 3.70 6.28 21.22
C ALA A 196 4.05 5.85 22.67
N GLN A 197 4.72 6.72 23.43
CA GLN A 197 5.01 6.48 24.84
C GLN A 197 3.72 6.53 25.68
N ARG A 198 2.89 7.56 25.47
CA ARG A 198 1.56 7.67 26.12
C ARG A 198 0.67 6.47 25.82
N SER A 199 0.68 5.96 24.58
CA SER A 199 -0.06 4.75 24.22
C SER A 199 0.42 3.53 25.02
N ARG A 200 1.72 3.38 25.26
CA ARG A 200 2.25 2.28 26.08
C ARG A 200 1.82 2.42 27.54
N GLU A 201 1.90 3.62 28.10
CA GLU A 201 1.45 3.91 29.47
C GLU A 201 -0.05 3.64 29.67
N LEU A 202 -0.87 3.91 28.64
CA LEU A 202 -2.28 3.56 28.65
C LEU A 202 -2.47 2.03 28.75
N LEU A 203 -1.73 1.24 27.96
CA LEU A 203 -1.83 -0.22 27.96
C LEU A 203 -1.44 -0.85 29.30
N GLU A 204 -0.47 -0.27 30.02
CA GLU A 204 0.00 -0.78 31.32
C GLU A 204 -1.12 -0.90 32.37
N ARG A 205 -2.14 -0.02 32.33
CA ARG A 205 -3.29 -0.08 33.25
C ARG A 205 -4.07 -1.38 33.10
N TYR A 206 -4.25 -1.82 31.85
CA TYR A 206 -4.98 -3.03 31.51
C TYR A 206 -4.12 -4.29 31.72
N ARG A 207 -2.81 -4.21 31.45
CA ARG A 207 -1.84 -5.28 31.76
C ARG A 207 -1.79 -5.61 33.25
N ARG A 208 -1.88 -4.59 34.12
CA ARG A 208 -1.91 -4.75 35.59
C ARG A 208 -3.28 -5.17 36.13
N GLY A 209 -4.32 -5.26 35.29
CA GLY A 209 -5.66 -5.59 35.73
C GLY A 209 -6.30 -4.53 36.62
N GLN A 210 -5.96 -3.26 36.45
CA GLN A 210 -6.64 -2.18 37.18
C GLN A 210 -8.13 -2.15 36.80
N VAL A 211 -8.98 -1.75 37.76
CA VAL A 211 -10.40 -1.51 37.45
C VAL A 211 -10.48 -0.24 36.61
N VAL A 212 -11.15 -0.34 35.46
CA VAL A 212 -11.36 0.79 34.55
C VAL A 212 -12.87 0.92 34.35
N ASP A 213 -13.40 2.10 34.58
CA ASP A 213 -14.80 2.40 34.28
C ASP A 213 -15.02 2.35 32.75
N PRO A 214 -15.94 1.50 32.25
CA PRO A 214 -16.21 1.38 30.82
C PRO A 214 -16.60 2.70 30.15
N ARG A 215 -17.28 3.62 30.88
CA ARG A 215 -17.76 4.91 30.30
C ARG A 215 -16.64 5.89 30.04
N SER A 216 -15.56 5.83 30.83
CA SER A 216 -14.37 6.67 30.70
C SER A 216 -13.20 5.96 30.02
N CYS A 217 -13.36 4.69 29.65
CA CYS A 217 -12.33 3.86 29.04
C CYS A 217 -11.93 4.39 27.64
N PRO A 218 -10.69 4.90 27.44
CA PRO A 218 -10.26 5.41 26.15
C PRO A 218 -10.26 4.36 25.04
N LEU A 219 -10.00 3.10 25.38
CA LEU A 219 -9.99 2.00 24.41
C LEU A 219 -11.40 1.65 23.91
N GLU A 220 -12.40 1.64 24.80
CA GLU A 220 -13.80 1.42 24.43
C GLU A 220 -14.32 2.55 23.55
N ARG A 221 -13.99 3.81 23.88
CA ARG A 221 -14.35 4.95 23.02
C ARG A 221 -13.71 4.87 21.64
N GLY A 222 -12.43 4.47 21.56
CA GLY A 222 -11.76 4.26 20.27
C GLY A 222 -12.40 3.14 19.45
N LEU A 223 -12.80 2.04 20.09
CA LEU A 223 -13.54 0.96 19.42
C LEU A 223 -14.90 1.43 18.91
N ALA A 224 -15.63 2.20 19.71
CA ALA A 224 -16.93 2.75 19.31
C ALA A 224 -16.81 3.73 18.13
N ALA A 225 -15.77 4.58 18.13
CA ALA A 225 -15.52 5.51 17.03
C ALA A 225 -15.24 4.77 15.70
N VAL A 226 -14.40 3.74 15.74
CA VAL A 226 -14.10 2.94 14.54
C VAL A 226 -15.34 2.18 14.05
N ALA A 227 -16.17 1.66 14.97
CA ALA A 227 -17.42 1.01 14.59
C ALA A 227 -18.37 1.98 13.87
N ALA A 228 -18.52 3.21 14.38
CA ALA A 228 -19.35 4.24 13.76
C ALA A 228 -18.82 4.70 12.39
N GLU A 229 -17.50 4.70 12.16
CA GLU A 229 -16.91 5.00 10.84
C GLU A 229 -17.05 3.84 9.84
N SER A 230 -17.30 2.62 10.33
CA SER A 230 -17.38 1.40 9.51
C SER A 230 -18.80 1.06 9.08
N GLU A 231 -19.81 1.64 9.72
CA GLU A 231 -21.19 1.59 9.23
C GLU A 231 -21.31 2.54 8.04
N PRO A 232 -21.58 2.04 6.82
CA PRO A 232 -21.93 2.93 5.73
C PRO A 232 -23.18 3.71 6.14
N ASP A 233 -23.18 5.00 5.83
CA ASP A 233 -24.35 5.88 5.90
C ASP A 233 -25.39 5.35 4.88
N ASP A 234 -26.06 4.25 5.24
CA ASP A 234 -27.17 3.63 4.51
C ASP A 234 -28.45 4.41 4.81
N LEU A 235 -28.39 5.74 4.70
CA LEU A 235 -29.53 6.64 4.68
C LEU A 235 -29.17 7.90 3.88
N LEU A 236 -29.46 7.89 2.58
CA LEU A 236 -30.25 8.88 1.82
C LEU A 236 -30.16 8.61 0.31
#